data_AF-A0A7X7TMZ2-F1
#
_entry.id   AF-A0A7X7TMZ2-F1
#
_cell.length_a   1.000
_cell.length_b   1.000
_cell.length_c   1.000
_cell.angle_alpha   90.00
_cell.angle_beta   90.00
_cell.angle_gamma   90.00
#
_symmetry.space_group_name_H-M   'P 1'
#
loop_
_entity.id
_entity.type
_entity.pdbx_description
1 polymer ?
#
loop_
_entity_poly.entity_id
_entity_poly.type
_entity_poly.pdbx_seq_one_letter_code
_entity_poly.pdbx_strand_id
1 'polypeptide(L)'
;TPVSMNMWGFTPDYFDYSEDYFVDFLKEHANDITAEFFIPSLVNHLVTNKIATVKVLDTPSKWFGVTYPEDRPGVVTKLKELVDEGIYPSPLW
;
A
#
# COMPACT_ATOMS: atom_id res chain seq x y z
N THR A 1 5.62 -12.89 -9.53
CA THR A 1 6.43 -12.08 -8.60
C THR A 1 5.47 -11.41 -7.64
N PRO A 2 5.70 -11.42 -6.31
CA PRO A 2 4.84 -10.70 -5.37
C PRO A 2 4.91 -9.19 -5.66
N VAL A 3 3.78 -8.50 -5.53
CA VAL A 3 3.66 -7.04 -5.72
C VAL A 3 3.08 -6.41 -4.47
N SER A 4 3.52 -5.19 -4.14
CA SER A 4 2.93 -4.43 -3.04
C SER A 4 1.65 -3.76 -3.49
N MET A 5 0.55 -4.05 -2.81
CA MET A 5 -0.75 -3.38 -2.99
C MET A 5 -0.96 -2.24 -1.97
N ASN A 6 0.16 -1.69 -1.46
CA ASN A 6 0.20 -0.63 -0.45
C ASN A 6 -0.42 -0.98 0.92
N MET A 7 -0.42 -2.26 1.28
CA MET A 7 -0.78 -2.74 2.62
C MET A 7 0.49 -3.05 3.39
N TRP A 8 0.74 -2.27 4.44
CA TRP A 8 1.94 -2.37 5.26
C TRP A 8 1.61 -2.47 6.74
N GLY A 9 2.42 -3.24 7.47
CA GLY A 9 2.45 -3.24 8.93
C GLY A 9 3.79 -2.68 9.39
N PHE A 10 3.74 -1.59 10.16
CA PHE A 10 4.93 -0.91 10.69
C PHE A 10 4.87 -0.81 12.21
N THR A 11 6.04 -0.69 12.81
CA THR A 11 6.22 -0.25 14.20
C THR A 11 6.45 1.27 14.24
N PRO A 12 6.23 1.95 15.39
CA PRO A 12 6.27 3.41 15.47
C PRO A 12 7.59 4.06 15.04
N ASP A 13 8.72 3.38 15.18
CA ASP A 13 10.05 3.83 14.71
C ASP A 13 10.11 4.13 13.21
N TYR A 14 9.16 3.61 12.42
CA TYR A 14 9.01 3.98 11.02
C TYR A 14 8.79 5.49 10.83
N PHE A 15 8.14 6.18 11.77
CA PHE A 15 7.92 7.62 11.69
C PHE A 15 9.23 8.39 11.89
N ASP A 16 10.08 7.97 12.82
CA ASP A 16 11.38 8.59 13.06
C ASP A 16 12.26 8.49 11.82
N TYR A 17 12.34 7.29 11.21
CA TYR A 17 13.02 7.12 9.93
C TYR A 17 12.39 8.00 8.84
N SER A 18 11.06 8.02 8.74
CA SER A 18 10.36 8.81 7.72
C SER A 18 10.69 10.29 7.82
N GLU A 19 10.76 10.84 9.03
CA GLU A 19 11.07 12.25 9.26
C GLU A 19 12.49 12.60 8.81
N ASP A 20 13.49 11.80 9.22
CA ASP A 20 14.89 12.00 8.83
C ASP A 20 15.05 11.98 7.30
N TYR A 21 14.48 10.98 6.63
CA TYR A 21 14.54 10.88 5.17
C TYR A 21 13.71 11.94 4.45
N PHE A 22 12.61 12.39 5.04
CA PHE A 22 11.77 13.42 4.46
C PHE A 22 12.48 14.77 4.43
N VAL A 23 13.26 15.10 5.46
CA VAL A 23 14.10 16.32 5.47
C VAL A 23 15.09 16.32 4.31
N ASP A 24 15.73 15.19 4.03
CA ASP A 24 16.67 15.10 2.91
C ASP A 24 15.98 15.12 1.55
N PHE A 25 14.84 14.44 1.43
CA PHE A 25 13.98 14.51 0.24
C PHE A 25 13.58 15.96 -0.09
N LEU A 26 13.16 16.74 0.90
CA LEU A 26 12.79 18.15 0.71
C LEU A 26 13.96 19.01 0.24
N LYS A 27 15.19 18.75 0.71
CA LYS A 27 16.38 19.47 0.25
C LYS A 27 16.69 19.15 -1.22
N GLU A 28 16.56 17.90 -1.61
CA GLU A 28 16.84 17.42 -2.97
C GLU A 28 15.78 17.90 -3.97
N HIS A 29 14.51 17.92 -3.56
CA HIS A 29 13.36 18.23 -4.42
C HIS A 29 12.75 19.60 -4.18
N ALA A 30 13.45 20.54 -3.52
CA ALA A 30 12.92 21.83 -3.10
C ALA A 30 12.25 22.67 -4.21
N ASN A 31 12.68 22.48 -5.47
CA ASN A 31 12.16 23.22 -6.63
C ASN A 31 11.22 22.39 -7.52
N ASP A 32 10.95 21.13 -7.16
CA ASP A 32 10.09 20.24 -7.91
C ASP A 32 8.71 20.14 -7.23
N ILE A 33 7.75 20.89 -7.76
CA ILE A 33 6.37 20.92 -7.27
C ILE A 33 5.58 19.65 -7.57
N THR A 34 6.16 18.72 -8.33
CA THR A 34 5.58 17.41 -8.66
C THR A 34 6.23 16.27 -7.92
N ALA A 35 7.21 16.55 -7.05
CA ALA A 35 7.90 15.52 -6.29
C ALA A 35 6.94 14.86 -5.27
N GLU A 36 6.93 13.53 -5.28
CA GLU A 36 6.11 12.71 -4.40
C GLU A 36 6.98 11.83 -3.51
N PHE A 37 6.70 11.86 -2.20
CA PHE A 37 7.39 11.01 -1.22
C PHE A 37 6.65 9.69 -1.03
N PHE A 38 7.14 8.64 -1.70
CA PHE A 38 6.50 7.33 -1.71
C PHE A 38 6.98 6.41 -0.58
N ILE A 39 6.04 5.73 0.10
CA ILE A 39 6.31 4.69 1.11
C ILE A 39 7.25 3.60 0.57
N PRO A 40 7.02 3.01 -0.63
CA PRO A 40 7.94 2.02 -1.19
C PRO A 40 9.40 2.51 -1.31
N SER A 41 9.62 3.78 -1.63
CA SER A 41 10.96 4.35 -1.77
C SER A 41 11.70 4.36 -0.44
N LEU A 42 11.04 4.83 0.62
CA LEU A 42 11.60 4.82 1.97
C LEU A 42 11.85 3.40 2.46
N VAL A 43 10.87 2.51 2.33
CA VAL A 43 11.02 1.10 2.76
C VAL A 43 12.19 0.44 2.01
N ASN A 44 12.31 0.66 0.71
CA ASN A 44 13.43 0.13 -0.07
C ASN A 44 14.78 0.70 0.40
N HIS A 45 14.84 1.98 0.76
CA HIS A 45 16.02 2.60 1.34
C HIS A 45 16.42 1.91 2.65
N LEU A 46 15.48 1.73 3.58
CA LEU A 46 15.73 1.11 4.89
C LEU A 46 16.20 -0.34 4.75
N VAL A 47 15.62 -1.09 3.83
CA VAL A 47 16.02 -2.48 3.55
C VAL A 47 17.40 -2.56 2.90
N THR A 48 17.67 -1.72 1.90
CA THR A 48 18.96 -1.71 1.18
C THR A 48 20.12 -1.33 2.10
N ASN A 49 19.89 -0.39 3.01
CA ASN A 49 20.89 0.04 4.01
C ASN A 49 20.93 -0.84 5.26
N LYS A 50 20.17 -1.95 5.29
CA LYS A 50 20.10 -2.90 6.41
C LYS A 50 19.66 -2.27 7.74
N ILE A 51 18.92 -1.16 7.67
CA ILE A 51 18.36 -0.46 8.83
C ILE A 51 17.09 -1.18 9.30
N ALA A 52 16.29 -1.69 8.37
CA ALA A 52 15.08 -2.45 8.66
C ALA A 52 14.99 -3.72 7.82
N THR A 53 14.18 -4.67 8.28
CA THR A 53 13.85 -5.89 7.52
C THR A 53 12.36 -5.96 7.26
N VAL A 54 11.97 -6.30 6.03
CA VAL A 54 10.57 -6.48 5.64
C VAL A 54 10.26 -7.95 5.46
N LYS A 55 9.24 -8.44 6.15
CA LYS A 55 8.69 -9.79 5.93
C LYS A 55 7.51 -9.70 4.98
N VAL A 56 7.62 -10.37 3.83
CA VAL A 56 6.49 -10.53 2.89
C VAL A 56 5.57 -11.63 3.42
N LEU A 57 4.28 -11.32 3.56
CA LEU A 57 3.25 -12.25 4.00
C LEU A 57 2.39 -12.67 2.82
N ASP A 58 2.43 -13.95 2.47
CA ASP A 58 1.57 -14.51 1.43
C ASP A 58 0.16 -14.74 1.99
N THR A 59 -0.85 -14.20 1.28
CA THR A 59 -2.27 -14.36 1.61
C THR A 59 -3.00 -15.10 0.49
N PRO A 60 -3.96 -16.00 0.81
CA PRO A 60 -4.83 -16.59 -0.20
C PRO A 60 -5.86 -15.58 -0.74
N SER A 61 -6.00 -14.41 -0.12
CA SER A 61 -6.93 -13.37 -0.54
C SER A 61 -6.54 -12.80 -1.90
N LYS A 62 -7.55 -12.62 -2.76
CA LYS A 62 -7.39 -11.98 -4.07
C LYS A 62 -7.77 -10.51 -3.94
N TRP A 63 -6.86 -9.63 -4.31
CA TRP A 63 -7.15 -8.21 -4.40
C TRP A 63 -7.98 -7.91 -5.65
N PHE A 64 -8.98 -7.05 -5.51
CA PHE A 64 -9.74 -6.45 -6.60
C PHE A 64 -10.06 -5.00 -6.24
N GLY A 65 -10.05 -4.13 -7.24
CA GLY A 65 -10.26 -2.69 -7.09
C GLY A 65 -10.64 -2.06 -8.42
N VAL A 66 -11.06 -0.80 -8.38
CA VAL A 66 -11.38 -0.04 -9.59
C VAL A 66 -10.20 0.89 -9.87
N THR A 67 -9.40 0.56 -10.88
CA THR A 67 -8.30 1.43 -11.35
C THR A 67 -8.82 2.29 -12.51
N TYR A 68 -9.61 1.70 -13.39
CA TYR A 68 -10.31 2.39 -14.47
C TYR A 68 -11.83 2.23 -14.34
N PRO A 69 -12.63 3.15 -14.91
CA PRO A 69 -14.10 3.06 -14.86
C PRO A 69 -14.66 1.71 -15.33
N GLU A 70 -13.98 1.06 -16.28
CA GLU A 70 -14.36 -0.22 -16.88
C GLU A 70 -14.22 -1.41 -15.91
N ASP A 71 -13.46 -1.27 -14.82
CA ASP A 71 -13.27 -2.32 -13.81
C ASP A 71 -14.49 -2.43 -12.88
N ARG A 72 -15.31 -1.38 -12.81
CA ARG A 72 -16.45 -1.27 -11.88
C ARG A 72 -17.44 -2.44 -11.97
N PRO A 73 -17.91 -2.87 -13.16
CA PRO A 73 -18.84 -4.00 -13.26
C PRO A 73 -18.26 -5.30 -12.66
N GLY A 74 -16.94 -5.51 -12.81
CA GLY A 74 -16.25 -6.67 -12.24
C GLY A 74 -16.23 -6.63 -10.71
N VAL A 75 -15.90 -5.48 -10.13
CA VAL A 75 -15.87 -5.29 -8.67
C VAL A 75 -17.26 -5.47 -8.03
N VAL A 76 -18.30 -4.90 -8.66
CA VAL A 76 -19.69 -5.05 -8.17
C VAL A 76 -20.12 -6.51 -8.19
N THR A 77 -19.81 -7.22 -9.28
CA THR A 77 -20.12 -8.65 -9.40
C THR A 77 -19.41 -9.44 -8.31
N LYS A 78 -18.13 -9.14 -8.06
CA LYS A 78 -17.36 -9.88 -7.05
C LYS A 78 -17.85 -9.66 -5.62
N LEU A 79 -18.24 -8.43 -5.29
CA LEU A 79 -18.86 -8.14 -3.99
C LEU A 79 -20.20 -8.87 -3.82
N LYS A 80 -21.02 -8.91 -4.89
CA LYS A 80 -22.29 -9.64 -4.86
C LYS A 80 -22.08 -11.14 -4.62
N GLU A 81 -21.13 -11.76 -5.32
CA GLU A 81 -20.78 -13.18 -5.10
C GLU A 81 -20.41 -13.45 -3.64
N LEU A 82 -19.57 -12.59 -3.03
CA LEU A 82 -19.13 -12.78 -1.64
C LEU A 82 -20.29 -12.63 -0.63
N VAL A 83 -21.29 -11.79 -0.93
CA VAL A 83 -22.52 -11.69 -0.12
C VAL A 83 -23.40 -12.91 -0.33
N ASP A 84 -23.60 -13.35 -1.58
CA ASP A 84 -24.43 -14.52 -1.91
C ASP A 84 -23.82 -15.82 -1.33
N GLU A 85 -22.49 -15.91 -1.23
CA GLU A 85 -21.74 -16.98 -0.54
C GLU A 85 -21.79 -16.88 1.00
N GLY A 86 -22.37 -15.82 1.56
CA GLY A 86 -22.51 -15.61 3.00
C GLY A 86 -21.22 -15.19 3.72
N ILE A 87 -20.17 -14.83 2.98
CA ILE A 87 -18.91 -14.33 3.55
C ILE A 87 -19.11 -12.97 4.23
N TYR A 88 -19.99 -12.13 3.67
CA TYR A 88 -20.35 -10.83 4.24
C TYR A 88 -21.87 -10.66 4.37
N PRO A 89 -22.35 -10.01 5.45
CA PRO A 89 -23.76 -9.64 5.58
C PRO A 89 -24.11 -8.46 4.66
N SER A 90 -25.41 -8.31 4.38
CA SER A 90 -25.96 -7.15 3.68
C SER A 90 -27.19 -6.61 4.42
N PRO A 91 -27.18 -5.33 4.88
CA PRO A 91 -26.06 -4.39 4.82
C PRO A 91 -24.93 -4.74 5.81
N LEU A 92 -23.74 -4.20 5.57
CA LEU A 92 -22.56 -4.38 6.43
C LEU A 92 -22.66 -3.57 7.75
N TRP A 93 -23.44 -2.48 7.75
CA TRP A 93 -23.62 -1.55 8.85
C TRP A 93 -25.07 -1.09 8.95
#